data_AF-A0A3M0FRF7-F1
#
_entry.id   AF-A0A3M0FRF7-F1
#
_cell.length_a   1.000
_cell.length_b   1.000
_cell.length_c   1.000
_cell.angle_alpha   90.00
_cell.angle_beta   90.00
_cell.angle_gamma   90.00
#
_symmetry.space_group_name_H-M   'P 1'
#
loop_
_entity.id
_entity.type
_entity.pdbx_description
1 polymer ?
#
loop_
_entity_poly.entity_id
_entity_poly.type
_entity_poly.pdbx_seq_one_letter_code
_entity_poly.pdbx_strand_id
1 'polypeptide(L)'
;MLRTVVLAALIALPGMAYAQDAQVDTPPQRIRSVTLTGDQKCPKSSNGEIVVCSTLDQPYRIPKSLRDDKPIAAKNQSWVNRAATMDQVGRVAGGLPDTCSAVGTGGQSGCFMQRNQAYAAERRASASESNTQP
;
A
#
# COMPACT_ATOMS: atom_id res chain seq x y z
N MET A 1 51.96 -44.39 -21.52
CA MET A 1 52.75 -43.30 -20.91
C MET A 1 52.42 -41.97 -21.59
N LEU A 2 51.16 -41.55 -21.60
CA LEU A 2 50.73 -40.30 -22.26
C LEU A 2 49.41 -39.76 -21.67
N ARG A 3 49.12 -40.06 -20.40
CA ARG A 3 47.84 -39.73 -19.73
C ARG A 3 48.00 -38.93 -18.45
N THR A 4 49.22 -38.77 -17.95
CA THR A 4 49.51 -38.10 -16.66
C THR A 4 49.99 -36.65 -16.81
N VAL A 5 50.08 -36.11 -18.02
CA VAL A 5 50.63 -34.75 -18.26
C VAL A 5 49.55 -33.65 -18.27
N VAL A 6 48.26 -34.00 -18.28
CA VAL A 6 47.18 -32.99 -18.39
C VAL A 6 46.80 -32.35 -17.05
N LEU A 7 47.25 -32.88 -15.91
CA LEU A 7 46.86 -32.37 -14.58
C LEU A 7 47.75 -31.26 -14.01
N ALA A 8 48.66 -30.67 -14.81
CA ALA A 8 49.64 -29.68 -14.34
C ALA A 8 49.49 -28.29 -15.00
N ALA A 9 48.38 -28.00 -15.67
CA ALA A 9 48.15 -26.73 -16.38
C ALA A 9 47.11 -25.80 -15.73
N LEU A 10 46.79 -25.99 -14.43
CA LEU A 10 45.83 -25.17 -13.68
C LEU A 10 46.49 -24.29 -12.61
N ILE A 11 47.76 -23.92 -12.80
CA ILE A 11 48.46 -22.98 -11.91
C ILE A 11 49.23 -21.97 -12.77
N ALA A 12 48.51 -21.05 -13.41
CA ALA A 12 49.00 -19.71 -13.78
C ALA A 12 47.96 -18.98 -14.64
N LEU A 13 47.04 -18.26 -14.00
CA LEU A 13 46.65 -16.94 -14.49
C LEU A 13 46.39 -16.04 -13.27
N PRO A 14 47.15 -14.94 -13.13
CA PRO A 14 46.99 -13.95 -12.07
C PRO A 14 45.74 -13.11 -12.33
N GLY A 15 45.26 -12.48 -11.26
CA GLY A 15 43.93 -11.91 -11.19
C GLY A 15 43.60 -10.84 -12.22
N MET A 16 42.31 -10.79 -12.56
CA MET A 16 41.53 -9.56 -12.71
C MET A 16 40.10 -9.89 -12.28
N ALA A 17 39.84 -9.76 -10.98
CA ALA A 17 38.48 -9.68 -10.44
C ALA A 17 38.35 -8.36 -9.68
N TYR A 18 38.57 -7.25 -10.39
CA TYR A 18 38.20 -5.91 -9.91
C TYR A 18 36.83 -5.55 -10.47
N ALA A 19 35.79 -5.99 -9.77
CA ALA A 19 34.46 -5.38 -9.75
C ALA A 19 33.67 -6.06 -8.64
N GLN A 20 34.22 -6.09 -7.42
CA GLN A 20 33.41 -6.33 -6.24
C GLN A 20 32.92 -4.95 -5.84
N ASP A 21 31.63 -4.71 -6.07
CA ASP A 21 30.92 -3.57 -5.50
C ASP A 21 31.37 -3.41 -4.06
N ALA A 22 31.87 -2.23 -3.73
CA ALA A 22 32.30 -1.91 -2.38
C ALA A 22 31.09 -2.15 -1.47
N GLN A 23 31.10 -3.26 -0.73
CA GLN A 23 30.23 -3.46 0.40
C GLN A 23 30.60 -2.38 1.40
N VAL A 24 29.77 -1.35 1.46
CA VAL A 24 29.93 -0.22 2.38
C VAL A 24 29.74 -0.77 3.78
N ASP A 25 30.86 -1.10 4.43
CA ASP A 25 30.93 -1.73 5.76
C ASP A 25 30.79 -0.71 6.91
N THR A 26 30.31 0.50 6.59
CA THR A 26 30.09 1.58 7.56
C THR A 26 28.66 2.08 7.42
N PRO A 27 27.85 2.10 8.50
CA PRO A 27 26.52 2.68 8.44
C PRO A 27 26.60 4.10 7.86
N PRO A 28 25.80 4.43 6.83
CA PRO A 28 25.87 5.73 6.18
C PRO A 28 25.62 6.83 7.22
N GLN A 29 26.53 7.80 7.31
CA GLN A 29 26.44 8.85 8.33
C GLN A 29 25.25 9.80 8.10
N ARG A 30 24.68 9.81 6.88
CA ARG A 30 23.51 10.61 6.52
C ARG A 30 22.78 10.02 5.31
N ILE A 31 21.46 9.96 5.37
CA ILE A 31 20.58 9.61 4.25
C ILE A 31 19.76 10.85 3.88
N ARG A 32 19.80 11.24 2.60
CA ARG A 32 19.02 12.37 2.08
C ARG A 32 18.09 11.90 0.96
N SER A 33 16.79 11.94 1.23
CA SER A 33 15.75 11.70 0.23
C SER A 33 15.49 12.99 -0.56
N VAL A 34 15.69 12.94 -1.89
CA VAL A 34 15.42 14.07 -2.77
C VAL A 34 14.33 13.69 -3.76
N THR A 35 13.27 14.48 -3.78
CA THR A 35 12.17 14.34 -4.72
C THR A 35 12.48 15.15 -5.98
N LEU A 36 12.62 14.48 -7.12
CA LEU A 36 12.93 15.11 -8.41
C LEU A 36 11.64 15.43 -9.17
N THR A 37 11.59 16.63 -9.78
CA THR A 37 10.48 17.08 -10.63
C THR A 37 10.96 17.19 -12.08
N GLY A 38 10.25 16.56 -13.02
CA GLY A 38 10.61 16.56 -14.44
C GLY A 38 11.95 15.86 -14.70
N ASP A 39 12.80 16.45 -15.54
CA ASP A 39 14.07 15.86 -16.02
C ASP A 39 15.29 16.25 -15.16
N GLN A 40 15.08 16.66 -13.90
CA GLN A 40 16.15 17.04 -12.98
C GLN A 40 17.10 15.86 -12.71
N LYS A 41 18.41 16.09 -12.79
CA LYS A 41 19.42 15.06 -12.46
C LYS A 41 19.58 14.92 -10.95
N CYS A 42 19.72 13.68 -10.47
CA CYS A 42 20.00 13.39 -9.07
C CYS A 42 21.35 14.03 -8.66
N PRO A 43 21.41 14.83 -7.58
CA PRO A 43 22.66 15.44 -7.13
C PRO A 43 23.64 14.37 -6.67
N LYS A 44 24.95 14.58 -6.95
CA LYS A 44 26.00 13.63 -6.54
C LYS A 44 26.11 13.59 -5.00
N SER A 45 26.29 12.36 -4.49
CA SER A 45 26.67 12.09 -3.09
C SER A 45 28.02 12.75 -2.77
N SER A 46 28.14 13.32 -1.57
CA SER A 46 29.40 13.87 -1.02
C SER A 46 29.61 13.28 0.37
N ASN A 47 30.86 12.94 0.71
CA ASN A 47 31.29 12.56 2.07
C ASN A 47 30.45 11.44 2.73
N GLY A 48 30.32 10.27 2.10
CA GLY A 48 29.67 9.10 2.72
C GLY A 48 28.15 9.22 2.93
N GLU A 49 27.51 10.21 2.31
CA GLU A 49 26.05 10.38 2.30
C GLU A 49 25.41 9.52 1.19
N ILE A 50 24.31 8.83 1.51
CA ILE A 50 23.48 8.15 0.50
C ILE A 50 22.36 9.11 0.08
N VAL A 51 22.32 9.46 -1.20
CA VAL A 51 21.25 10.27 -1.80
C VAL A 51 20.28 9.33 -2.51
N VAL A 52 19.05 9.21 -1.97
CA VAL A 52 17.98 8.42 -2.58
C VAL A 52 17.08 9.36 -3.35
N CYS A 53 17.12 9.26 -4.68
CA CYS A 53 16.30 10.07 -5.57
C CYS A 53 15.05 9.31 -6.01
N SER A 54 13.89 9.94 -5.87
CA SER A 54 12.62 9.43 -6.40
C SER A 54 12.02 10.45 -7.36
N THR A 55 11.41 9.97 -8.44
CA THR A 55 10.71 10.81 -9.43
C THR A 55 9.21 10.82 -9.15
N LEU A 56 8.56 11.98 -9.34
CA LEU A 56 7.10 12.04 -9.39
C LEU A 56 6.62 11.69 -10.79
N ASP A 57 5.99 10.53 -10.94
CA ASP A 57 5.28 10.11 -12.16
C ASP A 57 4.20 11.12 -12.59
N GLN A 58 3.53 11.75 -11.61
CA GLN A 58 2.45 12.71 -11.85
C GLN A 58 2.71 14.01 -11.07
N PRO A 59 3.48 14.96 -11.62
CA PRO A 59 3.92 16.16 -10.90
C PRO A 59 2.77 17.10 -10.50
N TYR A 60 1.66 17.07 -11.25
CA TYR A 60 0.49 17.91 -10.98
C TYR A 60 -0.57 17.22 -10.11
N ARG A 61 -0.36 15.96 -9.73
CA ARG A 61 -1.28 15.21 -8.88
C ARG A 61 -0.68 15.09 -7.48
N ILE A 62 -1.53 15.20 -6.45
CA ILE A 62 -1.15 14.90 -5.07
C ILE A 62 -0.44 13.53 -5.01
N PRO A 63 0.75 13.42 -4.38
CA PRO A 63 1.49 12.16 -4.25
C PRO A 63 0.63 11.06 -3.65
N LYS A 64 0.82 9.78 -4.06
CA LYS A 64 -0.02 8.66 -3.60
C LYS A 64 -0.11 8.57 -2.08
N SER A 65 1.00 8.78 -1.39
CA SER A 65 1.10 8.77 0.07
C SER A 65 0.32 9.90 0.77
N LEU A 66 0.03 10.99 0.06
CA LEU A 66 -0.69 12.16 0.56
C LEU A 66 -2.12 12.25 0.02
N ARG A 67 -2.59 11.22 -0.68
CA ARG A 67 -3.99 11.16 -1.10
C ARG A 67 -4.81 10.74 0.10
N ASP A 68 -5.72 11.60 0.53
CA ASP A 68 -6.79 11.21 1.44
C ASP A 68 -7.74 10.24 0.70
N ASP A 69 -7.36 8.97 0.67
CA ASP A 69 -8.13 7.88 0.03
C ASP A 69 -9.29 7.40 0.94
N LYS A 70 -9.67 8.18 1.95
CA LYS A 70 -10.69 7.83 2.96
C LYS A 70 -11.84 8.85 3.00
N PRO A 71 -13.08 8.41 3.28
CA PRO A 71 -13.78 7.27 2.69
C PRO A 71 -14.09 7.50 1.20
N ILE A 72 -14.36 6.44 0.44
CA ILE A 72 -14.76 6.55 -0.98
C ILE A 72 -15.97 7.47 -1.08
N ALA A 73 -15.77 8.64 -1.69
CA ALA A 73 -16.81 9.65 -1.86
C ALA A 73 -18.09 9.01 -2.44
N ALA A 74 -19.26 9.47 -2.00
CA ALA A 74 -20.54 8.88 -2.42
C ALA A 74 -20.72 8.79 -3.95
N LYS A 75 -20.09 9.68 -4.72
CA LYS A 75 -20.03 9.67 -6.19
C LYS A 75 -19.16 8.55 -6.81
N ASN A 76 -18.19 8.05 -6.06
CA ASN A 76 -17.23 7.01 -6.49
C ASN A 76 -17.56 5.61 -5.95
N GLN A 77 -18.66 5.45 -5.21
CA GLN A 77 -19.11 4.14 -4.73
C GLN A 77 -19.37 3.18 -5.91
N SER A 78 -19.21 1.88 -5.70
CA SER A 78 -19.60 0.89 -6.71
C SER A 78 -21.12 0.86 -6.86
N TRP A 79 -21.62 0.47 -8.03
CA TRP A 79 -23.07 0.31 -8.23
C TRP A 79 -23.66 -0.74 -7.29
N VAL A 80 -22.92 -1.81 -7.01
CA VAL A 80 -23.31 -2.88 -6.08
C VAL A 80 -23.52 -2.34 -4.66
N ASN A 81 -22.62 -1.48 -4.15
CA ASN A 81 -22.77 -0.87 -2.83
C ASN A 81 -23.99 0.05 -2.76
N ARG A 82 -24.25 0.80 -3.84
CA ARG A 82 -25.45 1.64 -3.93
C ARG A 82 -26.72 0.81 -3.96
N ALA A 83 -26.77 -0.24 -4.77
CA ALA A 83 -27.91 -1.14 -4.86
C ALA A 83 -28.23 -1.77 -3.49
N ALA A 84 -27.21 -2.24 -2.75
CA ALA A 84 -27.39 -2.77 -1.39
C ALA A 84 -27.97 -1.72 -0.42
N THR A 85 -27.54 -0.46 -0.54
CA THR A 85 -28.08 0.63 0.29
C THR A 85 -29.54 0.95 -0.08
N MET A 86 -29.85 1.00 -1.37
CA MET A 86 -31.20 1.25 -1.86
C MET A 86 -32.16 0.14 -1.45
N ASP A 87 -31.75 -1.13 -1.53
CA ASP A 87 -32.51 -2.28 -1.04
C ASP A 87 -32.81 -2.14 0.45
N GLN A 88 -31.79 -1.86 1.26
CA GLN A 88 -31.96 -1.69 2.70
C GLN A 88 -32.93 -0.55 3.05
N VAL A 89 -32.89 0.57 2.33
CA VAL A 89 -33.85 1.69 2.50
C VAL A 89 -35.26 1.23 2.15
N GLY A 90 -35.44 0.49 1.04
CA GLY A 90 -36.73 -0.07 0.64
C GLY A 90 -37.30 -1.03 1.67
N ARG A 91 -36.47 -1.91 2.25
CA ARG A 91 -36.88 -2.84 3.31
C ARG A 91 -37.37 -2.12 4.56
N VAL A 92 -36.67 -1.06 4.99
CA VAL A 92 -37.06 -0.23 6.13
C VAL A 92 -38.37 0.51 5.83
N ALA A 93 -38.49 1.12 4.67
CA ALA A 93 -39.70 1.83 4.26
C ALA A 93 -40.92 0.90 4.14
N GLY A 94 -40.71 -0.34 3.68
CA GLY A 94 -41.74 -1.38 3.57
C GLY A 94 -42.14 -2.04 4.89
N GLY A 95 -41.47 -1.73 6.01
CA GLY A 95 -41.81 -2.30 7.30
C GLY A 95 -41.52 -3.79 7.43
N LEU A 96 -40.50 -4.28 6.71
CA LEU A 96 -40.13 -5.69 6.75
C LEU A 96 -39.60 -6.08 8.14
N PRO A 97 -39.70 -7.37 8.52
CA PRO A 97 -39.06 -7.89 9.73
C PRO A 97 -37.56 -7.59 9.77
N ASP A 98 -37.02 -7.47 10.98
CA ASP A 98 -35.60 -7.17 11.26
C ASP A 98 -35.09 -5.84 10.67
N THR A 99 -36.00 -4.89 10.42
CA THR A 99 -35.66 -3.52 10.03
C THR A 99 -36.07 -2.53 11.12
N CYS A 100 -35.32 -1.44 11.27
CA CYS A 100 -35.70 -0.35 12.19
C CYS A 100 -36.77 0.52 11.55
N SER A 101 -37.98 -0.03 11.42
CA SER A 101 -39.14 0.67 10.86
C SER A 101 -40.17 0.95 11.95
N ALA A 102 -40.84 2.09 11.84
CA ALA A 102 -41.99 2.45 12.69
C ALA A 102 -43.29 1.79 12.22
N VAL A 103 -43.28 1.14 11.05
CA VAL A 103 -44.42 0.46 10.44
C VAL A 103 -44.08 -1.01 10.22
N GLY A 104 -45.07 -1.90 10.36
CA GLY A 104 -44.90 -3.34 10.11
C GLY A 104 -44.48 -4.19 11.32
N THR A 105 -44.44 -5.51 11.12
CA THR A 105 -44.13 -6.50 12.16
C THR A 105 -42.62 -6.74 12.24
N GLY A 106 -42.01 -6.45 13.39
CA GLY A 106 -40.56 -6.65 13.61
C GLY A 106 -39.74 -5.37 13.78
N GLY A 107 -40.37 -4.18 13.72
CA GLY A 107 -39.72 -2.89 14.00
C GLY A 107 -39.14 -2.77 15.42
N GLN A 108 -39.82 -3.39 16.40
CA GLN A 108 -39.46 -3.34 17.82
C GLN A 108 -38.06 -3.92 18.14
N SER A 109 -37.62 -4.96 17.44
CA SER A 109 -36.28 -5.56 17.60
C SER A 109 -35.29 -5.12 16.52
N GLY A 110 -35.78 -4.62 15.38
CA GLY A 110 -34.94 -4.27 14.23
C GLY A 110 -33.96 -3.11 14.50
N CYS A 111 -34.31 -2.14 15.34
CA CYS A 111 -33.40 -1.04 15.70
C CYS A 111 -32.19 -1.51 16.53
N PHE A 112 -32.39 -2.48 17.44
CA PHE A 112 -31.29 -3.08 18.18
C PHE A 112 -30.36 -3.85 17.25
N MET A 113 -30.91 -4.65 16.32
CA MET A 113 -30.12 -5.36 15.33
C MET A 113 -29.32 -4.42 14.42
N GLN A 114 -29.94 -3.34 13.93
CA GLN A 114 -29.26 -2.34 13.11
C GLN A 114 -28.08 -1.71 13.85
N ARG A 115 -28.25 -1.35 15.13
CA ARG A 115 -27.17 -0.80 15.96
C ARG A 115 -26.02 -1.79 16.12
N ASN A 116 -26.31 -3.06 16.34
CA ASN A 116 -25.28 -4.10 16.45
C ASN A 116 -24.52 -4.29 15.13
N GLN A 117 -25.23 -4.26 14.00
CA GLN A 117 -24.62 -4.34 12.67
C GLN A 117 -23.72 -3.13 12.38
N ALA A 118 -24.18 -1.92 12.73
CA ALA A 118 -23.40 -0.69 12.60
C ALA A 118 -22.12 -0.76 13.44
N TYR A 119 -22.22 -1.16 14.71
CA TYR A 119 -21.07 -1.36 15.59
C TYR A 119 -20.07 -2.38 15.00
N ALA A 120 -20.56 -3.51 14.49
CA ALA A 120 -19.70 -4.50 13.86
C ALA A 120 -19.04 -3.95 12.57
N ALA A 121 -19.74 -3.12 11.80
CA ALA A 121 -19.19 -2.47 10.60
C ALA A 121 -18.10 -1.46 10.95
N GLU A 122 -18.31 -0.63 11.97
CA GLU A 122 -17.31 0.30 12.50
C GLU A 122 -16.06 -0.43 12.95
N ARG A 123 -16.19 -1.53 13.72
CA ARG A 123 -15.04 -2.35 14.13
C ARG A 123 -14.25 -2.92 12.95
N ARG A 124 -14.93 -3.38 11.90
CA ARG A 124 -14.27 -3.89 10.69
C ARG A 124 -13.56 -2.75 9.95
N ALA A 125 -14.17 -1.57 9.87
CA ALA A 125 -13.56 -0.40 9.27
C ALA A 125 -12.27 -0.01 10.01
N SER A 126 -12.32 0.14 11.33
CA SER A 126 -11.13 0.47 12.14
C SER A 126 -10.02 -0.58 12.02
N ALA A 127 -10.36 -1.87 11.94
CA ALA A 127 -9.37 -2.94 11.74
C ALA A 127 -8.73 -2.92 10.33
N SER A 128 -9.47 -2.50 9.31
CA SER A 128 -8.91 -2.31 7.96
C SER A 128 -8.04 -1.05 7.88
N GLU A 129 -8.37 -0.02 8.66
CA GLU A 129 -7.60 1.22 8.72
C GLU A 129 -6.24 1.02 9.39
N SER A 130 -6.15 0.24 10.47
CA SER A 130 -4.88 -0.07 11.13
C SER A 130 -3.93 -0.92 10.27
N ASN A 131 -4.46 -1.72 9.36
CA ASN A 131 -3.69 -2.57 8.45
C ASN A 131 -3.19 -1.82 7.18
N THR A 132 -3.68 -0.61 6.95
CA THR A 132 -3.32 0.22 5.77
C THR A 132 -2.34 1.35 6.13
N GLN A 133 -1.92 1.45 7.39
CA GLN A 133 -0.90 2.42 7.81
C GLN A 133 0.50 1.87 7.46
N PRO A 134 1.30 2.57 6.63
CA PRO A 134 2.71 2.20 6.42
C PRO A 134 3.56 2.41 7.68
#